data_AF-A0A4Q5XZX0-F1
#
_entry.id   AF-A0A4Q5XZX0-F1
#
_cell.length_a   1.000
_cell.length_b   1.000
_cell.length_c   1.000
_cell.angle_alpha   90.00
_cell.angle_beta   90.00
_cell.angle_gamma   90.00
#
_symmetry.space_group_name_H-M   'P 1'
#
loop_
_entity.id
_entity.type
_entity.pdbx_description
1 polymer ?
#
loop_
_entity_poly.entity_id
_entity_poly.type
_entity_poly.pdbx_seq_one_letter_code
_entity_poly.pdbx_strand_id
1 'polypeptide(L)'
;MAGVGNVANRETRETTDEERTCAIRLGEEYTDTDSVEINVPAGYTVESLPRPVKLSTPFGTYECSTTFTDNKVRFTRVRCAYSGTFAATAWPQLQEFLLAVYKSDHSQLVLVKQ
;
A
#
# COMPACT_ATOMS: atom_id res chain seq x y z
N MET A 1 2.13 10.19 24.89
CA MET A 1 1.01 9.48 24.23
C MET A 1 1.20 9.66 22.73
N ALA A 2 1.40 8.57 21.99
CA ALA A 2 1.57 8.60 20.53
C ALA A 2 0.25 8.24 19.83
N GLY A 3 -0.10 8.95 18.77
CA GLY A 3 -1.23 8.63 17.89
C GLY A 3 -0.73 7.84 16.69
N VAL A 4 -1.36 6.71 16.39
CA VAL A 4 -0.98 5.81 15.29
C VAL A 4 -2.19 5.61 14.39
N GLY A 5 -2.03 5.81 13.08
CA GLY A 5 -3.11 5.64 12.11
C GLY A 5 -2.63 5.01 10.80
N ASN A 6 -3.46 4.13 10.24
CA ASN A 6 -3.29 3.65 8.86
C ASN A 6 -3.74 4.77 7.91
N VAL A 7 -2.85 5.19 7.01
CA VAL A 7 -3.11 6.32 6.11
C VAL A 7 -3.87 5.89 4.84
N ALA A 8 -3.76 4.64 4.39
CA ALA A 8 -4.43 4.17 3.17
C ALA A 8 -5.87 3.68 3.42
N ASN A 9 -6.19 3.22 4.64
CA ASN A 9 -7.50 2.70 5.04
C ASN A 9 -8.16 1.75 4.00
N ARG A 10 -7.37 0.79 3.48
CA ARG A 10 -7.82 -0.20 2.48
C ARG A 10 -7.94 -1.59 3.11
N GLU A 11 -9.02 -2.29 2.78
CA GLU A 11 -9.19 -3.72 3.10
C GLU A 11 -8.45 -4.60 2.09
N THR A 12 -7.12 -4.57 2.11
CA THR A 12 -6.30 -5.58 1.42
C THR A 12 -6.12 -6.79 2.32
N ARG A 13 -6.23 -8.01 1.78
CA ARG A 13 -6.01 -9.25 2.53
C ARG A 13 -4.63 -9.82 2.25
N GLU A 14 -3.97 -10.37 3.27
CA GLU A 14 -2.77 -11.19 3.08
C GLU A 14 -3.11 -12.45 2.28
N THR A 15 -2.14 -12.92 1.50
CA THR A 15 -2.23 -14.17 0.74
C THR A 15 -1.80 -15.36 1.61
N THR A 16 -2.37 -16.55 1.39
CA THR A 16 -1.89 -17.81 2.01
C THR A 16 -0.61 -18.28 1.34
N ASP A 17 0.23 -19.03 2.07
CA ASP A 17 1.51 -19.61 1.61
C ASP A 17 1.38 -20.92 0.81
N GLU A 18 0.17 -21.25 0.36
CA GLU A 18 -0.11 -22.53 -0.32
C GLU A 18 0.36 -22.50 -1.78
N GLU A 19 1.03 -23.56 -2.24
CA GLU A 19 1.40 -23.70 -3.64
C GLU A 19 0.17 -23.88 -4.53
N ARG A 20 0.16 -23.22 -5.68
CA ARG A 20 -0.89 -23.38 -6.69
C ARG A 20 -0.49 -24.43 -7.73
N THR A 21 -1.43 -25.30 -8.06
CA THR A 21 -1.30 -26.29 -9.15
C THR A 21 -2.04 -25.88 -10.42
N CYS A 22 -3.01 -24.97 -10.32
CA CYS A 22 -3.79 -24.45 -11.44
C CYS A 22 -3.29 -23.08 -11.91
N ALA A 23 -3.58 -22.74 -13.16
CA ALA A 23 -3.33 -21.41 -13.71
C ALA A 23 -4.07 -20.32 -12.91
N ILE A 24 -3.43 -19.16 -12.77
CA ILE A 24 -3.97 -17.99 -12.07
C ILE A 24 -4.71 -17.14 -13.09
N ARG A 25 -5.97 -16.81 -12.80
CA ARG A 25 -6.76 -15.89 -13.62
C ARG A 25 -7.04 -14.61 -12.84
N LEU A 26 -6.47 -13.50 -13.29
CA LEU A 26 -6.81 -12.15 -12.85
C LEU A 26 -7.82 -11.58 -13.85
N GLY A 27 -9.09 -11.51 -13.45
CA GLY A 27 -10.19 -11.12 -14.34
C GLY A 27 -10.48 -9.62 -14.37
N GLU A 28 -9.92 -8.87 -13.44
CA GLU A 28 -10.19 -7.44 -13.28
C GLU A 28 -8.92 -6.64 -13.57
N GLU A 29 -9.11 -5.55 -14.29
CA GLU A 29 -8.12 -4.50 -14.49
C GLU A 29 -8.70 -3.19 -13.99
N TYR A 30 -7.91 -2.44 -13.26
CA TYR A 30 -8.33 -1.16 -12.69
C TYR A 30 -7.13 -0.32 -12.31
N THR A 31 -7.38 0.98 -12.15
CA THR A 31 -6.45 1.92 -11.54
C THR A 31 -7.15 2.63 -10.41
N ASP A 32 -6.64 2.44 -9.19
CA ASP A 32 -7.06 3.16 -8.00
C ASP A 32 -6.05 4.27 -7.72
N THR A 33 -6.55 5.50 -7.54
CA THR A 33 -5.74 6.63 -7.08
C THR A 33 -6.37 7.21 -5.82
N ASP A 34 -5.58 7.29 -4.76
CA ASP A 34 -6.02 7.76 -3.45
C ASP A 34 -5.13 8.92 -2.99
N SER A 35 -5.72 9.90 -2.30
CA SER A 35 -4.98 10.96 -1.63
C SER A 35 -5.58 11.26 -0.27
N VAL A 36 -4.75 11.38 0.75
CA VAL A 36 -5.15 11.69 2.12
C VAL A 36 -4.37 12.88 2.63
N GLU A 37 -5.06 13.85 3.21
CA GLU A 37 -4.46 14.99 3.91
C GLU A 37 -4.84 14.94 5.39
N ILE A 38 -3.85 15.02 6.27
CA ILE A 38 -4.02 15.00 7.72
C ILE A 38 -3.40 16.28 8.28
N ASN A 39 -4.21 17.08 8.96
CA ASN A 39 -3.71 18.21 9.74
C ASN A 39 -3.10 17.68 11.04
N VAL A 40 -1.84 18.00 11.30
CA VAL A 40 -1.17 17.64 12.56
C VAL A 40 -1.58 18.67 13.62
N PRO A 41 -2.27 18.27 14.70
CA PRO A 41 -2.71 19.20 15.74
C PRO A 41 -1.55 19.85 16.48
N ALA A 42 -1.79 21.02 17.07
CA ALA A 42 -0.80 21.67 17.93
C ALA A 42 -0.39 20.77 19.11
N GLY A 43 0.90 20.81 19.47
CA GLY A 43 1.46 19.95 20.52
C GLY A 43 1.75 18.52 20.08
N TYR A 44 1.65 18.21 18.78
CA TYR A 44 2.11 16.95 18.20
C TYR A 44 3.20 17.19 17.16
N THR A 45 4.13 16.24 17.06
CA THR A 45 5.13 16.19 15.99
C THR A 45 5.13 14.83 15.31
N VAL A 46 5.50 14.82 14.03
CA VAL A 46 5.66 13.58 13.27
C VAL A 46 6.90 12.84 13.75
N GLU A 47 6.72 11.61 14.22
CA GLU A 47 7.82 10.71 14.58
C GLU A 47 8.23 9.86 13.38
N SER A 48 7.25 9.32 12.64
CA SER A 48 7.52 8.53 11.44
C SER A 48 6.43 8.69 10.39
N LEU A 49 6.85 8.65 9.13
CA LEU A 49 5.98 8.65 7.96
C LEU A 49 6.07 7.30 7.23
N PRO A 50 4.99 6.85 6.60
CA PRO A 50 5.06 5.80 5.59
C PRO A 50 6.13 6.09 4.53
N ARG A 51 7.01 5.12 4.29
CA ARG A 51 8.06 5.22 3.29
C ARG A 51 7.48 5.13 1.87
N PRO A 52 8.05 5.85 0.90
CA PRO A 52 7.63 5.70 -0.48
C PRO A 52 7.95 4.30 -1.01
N VAL A 53 7.05 3.76 -1.82
CA VAL A 53 7.19 2.44 -2.44
C VAL A 53 6.86 2.59 -3.93
N LYS A 54 7.62 1.90 -4.79
CA LYS A 54 7.35 1.81 -6.22
C LYS A 54 7.59 0.37 -6.71
N LEU A 55 6.54 -0.26 -7.21
CA LEU A 55 6.52 -1.64 -7.70
C LEU A 55 6.02 -1.66 -9.14
N SER A 56 6.65 -2.48 -9.97
CA SER A 56 6.24 -2.73 -11.34
C SER A 56 6.40 -4.21 -11.65
N THR A 57 5.29 -4.89 -11.93
CA THR A 57 5.24 -6.33 -12.15
C THR A 57 4.35 -6.67 -13.35
N PRO A 58 4.40 -7.91 -13.88
CA PRO A 58 3.44 -8.36 -14.88
C PRO A 58 1.98 -8.34 -14.42
N PHE A 59 1.73 -8.27 -13.11
CA PHE A 59 0.39 -8.28 -12.52
C PHE A 59 -0.18 -6.87 -12.29
N GLY A 60 0.67 -5.85 -12.40
CA GLY A 60 0.29 -4.48 -12.08
C GLY A 60 1.42 -3.62 -11.53
N THR A 61 1.07 -2.39 -11.17
CA THR A 61 1.96 -1.40 -10.56
C THR A 61 1.40 -0.90 -9.25
N TYR A 62 2.28 -0.42 -8.39
CA TYR A 62 1.92 0.24 -7.15
C TYR A 62 2.94 1.33 -6.84
N GLU A 63 2.46 2.53 -6.54
CA GLU A 63 3.29 3.64 -6.12
C GLU A 63 2.62 4.37 -4.96
N CYS A 64 3.37 4.68 -3.91
CA CYS A 64 2.89 5.53 -2.83
C CYS A 64 3.97 6.50 -2.37
N SER A 65 3.54 7.64 -1.83
CA SER A 65 4.44 8.62 -1.23
C SER A 65 3.77 9.41 -0.13
N THR A 66 4.57 9.87 0.84
CA THR A 66 4.11 10.70 1.95
C THR A 66 5.00 11.93 2.08
N THR A 67 4.41 13.09 2.31
CA THR A 67 5.10 14.35 2.57
C THR A 67 4.54 15.01 3.82
N PHE A 68 5.38 15.79 4.51
CA PHE A 68 4.96 16.62 5.64
C PHE A 68 5.41 18.06 5.41
N THR A 69 4.46 18.96 5.18
CA THR A 69 4.70 20.38 4.89
C THR A 69 3.58 21.21 5.51
N ASP A 70 3.87 22.39 6.04
CA ASP A 70 2.87 23.31 6.62
C ASP A 70 1.95 22.68 7.67
N ASN A 71 2.52 21.83 8.55
CA ASN A 71 1.79 21.04 9.55
C ASN A 71 0.72 20.09 8.96
N LYS A 72 0.88 19.71 7.70
CA LYS A 72 0.01 18.76 7.01
C LYS A 72 0.80 17.57 6.50
N VAL A 73 0.30 16.37 6.78
CA VAL A 73 0.76 15.15 6.14
C VAL A 73 -0.08 14.92 4.90
N ARG A 74 0.57 14.75 3.75
CA ARG A 74 -0.09 14.37 2.50
C ARG A 74 0.43 13.04 2.03
N PHE A 75 -0.47 12.07 1.92
CA PHE A 75 -0.21 10.75 1.36
C PHE A 75 -0.88 10.62 0.00
N THR A 76 -0.19 10.00 -0.95
CA THR A 76 -0.71 9.67 -2.28
C THR A 76 -0.40 8.22 -2.61
N ARG A 77 -1.32 7.57 -3.32
CA ARG A 77 -1.19 6.18 -3.74
C ARG A 77 -1.79 6.01 -5.13
N VAL A 78 -1.12 5.24 -5.97
CA VAL A 78 -1.62 4.78 -7.27
C VAL A 78 -1.38 3.28 -7.35
N ARG A 79 -2.44 2.49 -7.59
CA ARG A 79 -2.36 1.06 -7.82
C ARG A 79 -3.03 0.72 -9.13
N CYS A 80 -2.29 0.08 -10.03
CA CYS A 80 -2.85 -0.50 -11.24
C CYS A 80 -2.84 -2.02 -11.12
N ALA A 81 -3.96 -2.67 -11.38
CA ALA A 81 -4.05 -4.11 -11.54
C ALA A 81 -4.21 -4.43 -13.03
N TYR A 82 -3.49 -5.44 -13.51
CA TYR A 82 -3.59 -5.92 -14.89
C TYR A 82 -4.36 -7.24 -14.92
N SER A 83 -5.25 -7.36 -15.90
CA SER A 83 -5.94 -8.61 -16.19
C SER A 83 -5.02 -9.59 -16.92
N GLY A 84 -5.24 -10.90 -16.75
CA GLY A 84 -4.43 -11.91 -17.43
C GLY A 84 -4.58 -13.31 -16.88
N THR A 85 -4.07 -14.28 -17.65
CA THR A 85 -3.92 -15.67 -17.22
C THR A 85 -2.43 -15.98 -17.12
N PHE A 86 -2.00 -16.43 -15.95
CA PHE A 86 -0.61 -16.71 -15.63
C PHE A 86 -0.43 -18.18 -15.25
N ALA A 87 0.74 -18.73 -15.55
CA ALA A 87 1.09 -20.07 -15.11
C ALA A 87 1.09 -20.17 -13.59
N ALA A 88 0.83 -21.36 -13.05
CA ALA A 88 0.84 -21.60 -11.60
C ALA A 88 2.19 -21.21 -10.95
N THR A 89 3.29 -21.35 -11.69
CA THR A 89 4.65 -20.96 -11.29
C THR A 89 4.84 -19.46 -11.07
N ALA A 90 3.92 -18.62 -11.53
CA ALA A 90 3.93 -17.18 -11.27
C ALA A 90 3.39 -16.83 -9.87
N TRP A 91 2.82 -17.80 -9.14
CA TRP A 91 2.22 -17.58 -7.83
C TRP A 91 3.13 -16.90 -6.81
N PRO A 92 4.40 -17.31 -6.62
CA PRO A 92 5.28 -16.68 -5.64
C PRO A 92 5.52 -15.18 -5.93
N GLN A 93 5.68 -14.82 -7.21
CA GLN A 93 5.87 -13.43 -7.62
C GLN A 93 4.60 -12.59 -7.39
N LEU A 94 3.42 -13.18 -7.63
CA LEU A 94 2.15 -12.53 -7.37
C LEU A 94 1.93 -12.35 -5.86
N GLN A 95 2.23 -13.34 -5.04
CA GLN A 95 2.16 -13.24 -3.57
C GLN A 95 3.10 -12.15 -3.05
N GLU A 96 4.35 -12.11 -3.53
CA GLU A 96 5.30 -11.08 -3.14
C GLU A 96 4.77 -9.67 -3.47
N PHE A 97 4.22 -9.48 -4.67
CA PHE A 97 3.59 -8.23 -5.07
C PHE A 97 2.41 -7.86 -4.15
N LEU A 98 1.48 -8.78 -3.93
CA LEU A 98 0.30 -8.54 -3.09
C LEU A 98 0.68 -8.27 -1.63
N LEU A 99 1.67 -8.97 -1.10
CA LEU A 99 2.18 -8.78 0.25
C LEU A 99 2.89 -7.42 0.41
N ALA A 100 3.65 -7.00 -0.60
CA ALA A 100 4.29 -5.68 -0.60
C ALA A 100 3.24 -4.55 -0.64
N VAL A 101 2.20 -4.70 -1.45
CA VAL A 101 1.05 -3.79 -1.46
C VAL A 101 0.34 -3.77 -0.11
N TYR A 102 0.05 -4.94 0.48
CA TYR A 102 -0.60 -5.06 1.78
C TYR A 102 0.19 -4.34 2.88
N LYS A 103 1.51 -4.61 2.98
CA LYS A 103 2.39 -3.99 3.97
C LYS A 103 2.47 -2.48 3.80
N SER A 104 2.50 -2.00 2.56
CA SER A 104 2.49 -0.56 2.27
C SER A 104 1.16 0.08 2.64
N ASP A 105 0.03 -0.55 2.30
CA ASP A 105 -1.32 -0.07 2.62
C ASP A 105 -1.65 -0.17 4.13
N HIS A 106 -0.87 -0.91 4.91
CA HIS A 106 -0.97 -0.99 6.38
C HIS A 106 0.10 -0.18 7.11
N SER A 107 0.95 0.55 6.38
CA SER A 107 1.98 1.39 6.98
C SER A 107 1.36 2.54 7.79
N GLN A 108 1.98 2.83 8.94
CA GLN A 108 1.43 3.74 9.93
C GLN A 108 2.13 5.09 9.92
N LEU A 109 1.34 6.16 10.04
CA LEU A 109 1.80 7.47 10.48
C LEU A 109 1.84 7.47 12.00
N VAL A 110 2.97 7.90 12.59
CA VAL A 110 3.10 8.02 14.05
C VAL A 110 3.33 9.48 14.43
N LEU A 111 2.48 10.00 15.31
CA LEU A 111 2.58 11.33 15.90
C LEU A 111 2.88 11.20 17.38
N VAL A 112 3.87 11.94 17.88
CA VAL A 112 4.19 12.01 19.31
C VAL A 112 3.75 13.36 19.88
N LYS A 113 3.15 13.32 21.06
CA LYS A 113 2.83 14.53 21.81
C LYS A 113 4.11 15.13 22.39
N GLN A 114 4.28 16.43 22.22
CA GLN A 114 5.31 17.22 22.89
C GLN A 114 4.90 17.61 24.31
#